data_AF-A0A3B8U0G2-F1
#
_entry.id   AF-A0A3B8U0G2-F1
#
_cell.length_a   1.000
_cell.length_b   1.000
_cell.length_c   1.000
_cell.angle_alpha   90.00
_cell.angle_beta   90.00
_cell.angle_gamma   90.00
#
_symmetry.space_group_name_H-M   'P 1'
#
loop_
_entity.id
_entity.type
_entity.pdbx_description
1 polymer ?
#
loop_
_entity_poly.entity_id
_entity_poly.type
_entity_poly.pdbx_seq_one_letter_code
_entity_poly.pdbx_strand_id
1 'polypeptide(L)' 'ERMRFKVLHKIFDFRKRFGYDMCVGCGRCDMVCPEYISFSACINKVAKAVEEVQNGSN' A
#
# COMPACT_ATOMS: atom_id res chain seq x y z
N GLU A 1 -1.69 -8.43 -11.77
CA GLU A 1 -2.38 -8.94 -10.56
C GLU A 1 -1.50 -9.01 -9.30
N ARG A 2 -0.30 -9.61 -9.35
CA ARG A 2 0.58 -9.84 -8.18
C ARG A 2 0.94 -8.58 -7.37
N MET A 3 1.09 -7.43 -8.01
CA MET A 3 1.41 -6.17 -7.33
C MET A 3 0.26 -5.64 -6.45
N ARG A 4 -1.00 -5.82 -6.89
CA ARG A 4 -2.17 -5.43 -6.09
C ARG A 4 -2.18 -6.16 -4.75
N PHE A 5 -1.97 -7.48 -4.78
CA PHE A 5 -1.88 -8.30 -3.57
C PHE A 5 -0.70 -7.91 -2.69
N LYS A 6 0.49 -7.64 -3.26
CA LYS A 6 1.66 -7.22 -2.47
C LYS A 6 1.44 -5.85 -1.79
N VAL A 7 0.81 -4.90 -2.49
CA VAL A 7 0.51 -3.57 -1.94
C VAL A 7 -0.55 -3.68 -0.85
N LEU A 8 -1.68 -4.34 -1.13
CA LEU A 8 -2.77 -4.54 -0.15
C LEU A 8 -2.31 -5.34 1.08
N HIS A 9 -1.43 -6.32 0.90
CA HIS A 9 -0.88 -7.05 2.03
C HIS A 9 -0.15 -6.13 3.01
N LYS A 10 0.62 -5.17 2.50
CA LYS A 10 1.41 -4.24 3.33
C LYS A 10 0.57 -3.23 4.12
N ILE A 11 -0.56 -2.80 3.58
CA ILE A 11 -1.37 -1.71 4.17
C ILE A 11 -2.70 -2.17 4.78
N PHE A 12 -3.23 -3.33 4.38
CA PHE A 12 -4.57 -3.77 4.76
C PHE A 12 -4.59 -5.21 5.29
N ASP A 13 -4.19 -6.20 4.48
CA ASP A 13 -4.40 -7.61 4.87
C ASP A 13 -3.56 -8.00 6.08
N PHE A 14 -2.34 -7.49 6.18
CA PHE A 14 -1.48 -7.78 7.33
C PHE A 14 -2.07 -7.18 8.60
N ARG A 15 -2.51 -5.92 8.57
CA ARG A 15 -3.18 -5.28 9.71
C ARG A 15 -4.42 -6.05 10.13
N LYS A 16 -5.22 -6.51 9.16
CA LYS A 16 -6.42 -7.33 9.43
C LYS A 16 -6.09 -8.67 10.10
N ARG A 17 -4.93 -9.26 9.83
CA ARG A 17 -4.50 -10.55 10.40
C ARG A 17 -3.80 -10.42 11.75
N PHE A 18 -2.99 -9.38 11.94
CA PHE A 18 -2.06 -9.27 13.07
C PHE A 18 -2.35 -8.08 13.99
N GLY A 19 -3.23 -7.15 13.60
CA GLY A 19 -3.64 -6.01 14.43
C GLY A 19 -2.70 -4.80 14.41
N TYR A 20 -1.59 -4.84 13.66
CA TYR A 20 -0.64 -3.74 13.54
C TYR A 20 -0.17 -3.54 12.08
N ASP A 21 0.39 -2.37 11.79
CA ASP A 21 0.81 -2.00 10.44
C ASP A 21 2.13 -2.67 10.03
N MET A 22 2.14 -3.34 8.87
CA MET A 22 3.33 -3.97 8.31
C MET A 22 4.28 -2.95 7.69
N CYS A 23 3.70 -1.96 7.00
CA CYS A 23 4.43 -0.93 6.30
C CYS A 23 4.68 0.25 7.24
N VAL A 24 5.94 0.46 7.60
CA VAL A 24 6.37 1.60 8.44
C VAL A 24 7.12 2.68 7.65
N GLY A 25 7.07 2.63 6.30
CA GLY A 25 7.77 3.61 5.46
C GLY A 25 9.28 3.38 5.30
N CYS A 26 9.82 2.23 5.71
CA CYS A 26 11.27 1.96 5.66
C CYS A 26 11.90 1.83 4.25
N GLY A 27 11.14 1.93 3.16
CA GLY A 27 11.66 1.89 1.78
C GLY A 27 12.27 0.57 1.29
N ARG A 28 12.45 -0.44 2.15
CA ARG A 28 13.09 -1.73 1.79
C ARG A 28 12.40 -2.49 0.65
N CYS A 29 11.10 -2.26 0.45
CA CYS A 29 10.35 -2.87 -0.65
C CYS A 29 10.75 -2.31 -2.02
N ASP A 30 11.20 -1.06 -2.09
CA ASP A 30 11.62 -0.42 -3.33
C ASP A 30 13.04 -0.90 -3.70
N MET A 31 13.93 -1.05 -2.70
CA MET A 31 15.30 -1.54 -2.90
C MET A 31 15.38 -3.01 -3.34
N VAL A 32 14.48 -3.86 -2.84
CA VAL A 32 14.47 -5.29 -3.18
C VAL A 32 13.70 -5.59 -4.47
N CYS A 33 13.02 -4.60 -5.06
CA CYS A 33 12.19 -4.83 -6.23
C CYS A 33 13.05 -4.95 -7.50
N PRO A 34 13.08 -6.11 -8.17
CA PRO A 34 13.88 -6.29 -9.39
C PRO A 34 13.33 -5.49 -10.58
N GLU A 35 12.06 -5.13 -10.53
CA GLU A 35 11.33 -4.41 -11.59
C GLU A 35 11.30 -2.89 -11.36
N TYR A 36 12.03 -2.37 -10.36
CA TYR A 36 12.07 -0.95 -10.02
C TYR A 36 10.70 -0.32 -9.75
N ILE A 37 9.76 -1.11 -9.22
CA ILE A 37 8.43 -0.62 -8.88
C ILE A 37 8.48 0.08 -7.52
N SER A 38 8.09 1.35 -7.50
CA SER A 38 7.92 2.10 -6.26
C SER A 38 6.61 1.71 -5.55
N PHE A 39 6.73 0.94 -4.48
CA PHE A 39 5.62 0.60 -3.59
C PHE A 39 5.08 1.83 -2.86
N SER A 40 5.97 2.74 -2.46
CA SER A 40 5.60 4.01 -1.84
C SER A 40 4.65 4.81 -2.73
N ALA A 41 4.96 4.93 -4.03
CA ALA A 41 4.07 5.58 -5.00
C ALA A 41 2.73 4.84 -5.16
N CYS A 42 2.73 3.51 -5.19
CA CYS A 42 1.49 2.73 -5.25
C CYS A 42 0.60 2.97 -4.02
N ILE A 43 1.18 3.01 -2.83
CA ILE A 43 0.43 3.26 -1.59
C ILE A 43 -0.17 4.66 -1.59
N ASN A 44 0.59 5.68 -2.01
CA ASN A 44 0.09 7.05 -2.09
C ASN A 44 -1.07 7.18 -3.09
N LYS A 45 -1.01 6.46 -4.22
CA LYS A 45 -2.15 6.40 -5.17
C LYS A 45 -3.39 5.80 -4.53
N VAL A 46 -3.25 4.74 -3.73
CA VAL A 46 -4.38 4.13 -3.01
C VAL A 46 -4.93 5.10 -1.96
N ALA A 47 -4.07 5.78 -1.21
CA ALA A 47 -4.50 6.79 -0.23
C ALA A 47 -5.33 7.90 -0.89
N LYS A 48 -4.84 8.46 -2.01
CA LYS A 48 -5.57 9.46 -2.80
C LYS A 48 -6.92 8.94 -3.30
N ALA A 49 -6.97 7.71 -3.81
CA ALA A 49 -8.23 7.12 -4.26
C ALA A 49 -9.23 6.93 -3.10
N VAL A 50 -8.76 6.60 -1.89
CA VAL A 50 -9.61 6.50 -0.70
C VAL A 50 -10.13 7.88 -0.29
N GLU A 51 -9.29 8.90 -0.31
CA GLU A 51 -9.69 10.29 -0.04
C GLU A 51 -10.74 10.78 -1.03
N GLU A 52 -10.56 10.51 -2.33
CA GLU A 52 -11.53 10.86 -3.38
C GLU A 52 -12.89 10.19 -3.14
N VAL A 53 -12.91 8.92 -2.74
CA VAL A 53 -14.14 8.19 -2.40
C VAL A 53 -14.80 8.75 -1.13
N GLN A 54 -14.01 9.09 -0.11
CA GLN A 54 -14.52 9.68 1.13
C GLN A 54 -15.11 11.08 0.91
N ASN A 55 -14.43 11.92 0.11
CA ASN A 55 -14.84 13.30 -0.15
C ASN A 55 -16.02 13.40 -1.14
N GLY A 56 -16.17 12.45 -2.06
CA GLY A 56 -17.32 12.37 -2.98
C GLY A 56 -18.57 11.74 -2.38
N SER A 57 -18.52 11.27 -1.13
CA SER A 57 -19.65 10.67 -0.40
C SER A 57 -20.35 11.65 0.56
N ASN A 58 -20.04 12.95 0.47
CA ASN A 58 -20.70 14.04 1.21
C ASN A 58 -21.66 14.81 0.31
#